data_AF-A0A5M4B123-F1
#
_entry.id   AF-A0A5M4B123-F1
#
_cell.length_a   1.000
_cell.length_b   1.000
_cell.length_c   1.000
_cell.angle_alpha   90.00
_cell.angle_beta   90.00
_cell.angle_gamma   90.00
#
_symmetry.space_group_name_H-M   'P 1'
#
loop_
_entity.id
_entity.type
_entity.pdbx_description
1 polymer ?
#
loop_
_entity_poly.entity_id
_entity_poly.type
_entity_poly.pdbx_seq_one_letter_code
_entity_poly.pdbx_strand_id
1 'polypeptide(L)'
;MIQLLQSFTTMYRPHEAREDTVLFPALRKIISKNEFYALGEDFEKKHELFGQNGFENVVENVAAQEKQLGIYDLNQFTPRTPTE
;
A
#
# COMPACT_ATOMS: atom_id res chain seq x y z
N MET A 1 -12.29 1.78 17.96
CA MET A 1 -12.26 1.70 16.49
C MET A 1 -11.48 2.85 15.87
N ILE A 2 -11.82 4.11 16.17
CA ILE A 2 -11.08 5.29 15.70
C ILE A 2 -9.60 5.22 16.09
N GLN A 3 -9.27 5.01 17.38
CA GLN A 3 -7.88 4.84 17.87
C GLN A 3 -7.06 3.71 17.19
N LEU A 4 -7.73 2.68 16.67
CA LEU A 4 -7.08 1.48 16.10
C LEU A 4 -6.72 1.69 14.64
N LEU A 5 -7.66 2.22 13.87
CA LEU A 5 -7.34 2.81 12.57
C LEU A 5 -6.24 3.83 12.81
N GLN A 6 -6.38 4.58 13.93
CA GLN A 6 -5.43 5.55 14.40
C GLN A 6 -4.05 5.10 14.85
N SER A 7 -3.77 3.81 14.84
CA SER A 7 -2.41 3.31 15.03
C SER A 7 -1.92 2.55 13.79
N PHE A 8 -2.85 2.09 12.96
CA PHE A 8 -2.58 1.25 11.81
C PHE A 8 -1.92 2.01 10.66
N THR A 9 -2.65 2.95 10.08
CA THR A 9 -2.36 3.60 8.80
C THR A 9 -1.10 4.45 8.83
N THR A 10 -0.31 4.40 9.89
CA THR A 10 0.89 5.21 9.97
C THR A 10 2.00 4.53 10.72
N MET A 11 1.73 3.41 11.38
CA MET A 11 2.62 2.30 11.08
C MET A 11 2.74 2.10 9.54
N TYR A 12 1.63 2.18 8.79
CA TYR A 12 1.59 1.87 7.36
C TYR A 12 2.41 2.83 6.46
N ARG A 13 2.58 4.11 6.81
CA ARG A 13 3.31 5.09 5.97
C ARG A 13 4.80 4.80 5.85
N PRO A 14 5.53 4.69 6.98
CA PRO A 14 6.92 4.31 6.94
C PRO A 14 7.10 2.87 6.45
N HIS A 15 6.07 2.02 6.55
CA HIS A 15 6.07 0.69 5.95
C HIS A 15 6.09 0.78 4.41
N GLU A 16 5.08 1.40 3.80
CA GLU A 16 5.00 1.61 2.34
C GLU A 16 6.26 2.31 1.80
N ALA A 17 6.71 3.39 2.45
CA ALA A 17 7.90 4.12 2.01
C ALA A 17 9.18 3.24 2.04
N ARG A 18 9.29 2.30 2.97
CA ARG A 18 10.38 1.32 2.99
C ARG A 18 10.23 0.28 1.89
N GLU A 19 9.00 -0.07 1.51
CA GLU A 19 8.78 -0.96 0.39
C GLU A 19 9.34 -0.33 -0.90
N ASP A 20 9.03 0.93 -1.16
CA ASP A 20 9.48 1.65 -2.36
C ASP A 20 10.97 1.98 -2.40
N THR A 21 11.55 2.35 -1.26
CA THR A 21 12.93 2.88 -1.22
C THR A 21 13.98 1.87 -0.81
N VAL A 22 13.59 0.76 -0.18
CA VAL A 22 14.51 -0.26 0.32
C VAL A 22 14.16 -1.65 -0.22
N LEU A 23 12.93 -2.13 0.02
CA LEU A 23 12.54 -3.52 -0.27
C LEU A 23 12.51 -3.79 -1.77
N PHE A 24 11.74 -3.03 -2.56
CA PHE A 24 11.63 -3.24 -4.01
C PHE A 24 12.95 -2.99 -4.74
N PRO A 25 13.76 -1.98 -4.37
CA PRO A 25 15.12 -1.84 -4.91
C PRO A 25 16.04 -3.01 -4.57
N ALA A 26 15.96 -3.57 -3.37
CA ALA A 26 16.73 -4.76 -2.98
C ALA A 26 16.25 -6.01 -3.71
N LEU A 27 14.93 -6.20 -3.80
CA LEU A 27 14.28 -7.29 -4.51
C LEU A 27 14.70 -7.31 -5.99
N ARG A 28 14.69 -6.15 -6.66
CA ARG A 28 15.13 -6.00 -8.06
C ARG A 28 16.59 -6.39 -8.32
N LYS A 29 17.43 -6.45 -7.28
CA LYS A 29 18.83 -6.90 -7.40
C LYS A 29 18.99 -8.41 -7.27
N ILE A 30 18.00 -9.10 -6.70
CA ILE A 30 18.07 -10.54 -6.37
C ILE A 30 17.33 -11.37 -7.43
N ILE A 31 16.19 -10.88 -7.90
CA ILE A 31 15.36 -11.59 -8.89
C ILE A 31 15.73 -11.16 -10.31
N SER A 32 15.56 -12.06 -11.27
CA SER A 32 15.75 -11.72 -12.68
C SER A 32 14.63 -10.81 -13.18
N LYS A 33 14.91 -10.07 -14.25
CA LYS A 33 13.94 -9.23 -14.95
C LYS A 33 12.68 -10.03 -15.31
N ASN A 34 12.84 -11.23 -15.88
CA ASN A 34 11.73 -12.08 -16.30
C ASN A 34 10.86 -12.55 -15.13
N GLU A 35 11.47 -12.92 -14.00
CA GLU A 35 10.72 -13.31 -12.79
C GLU A 35 9.94 -12.13 -12.21
N PHE A 36 10.51 -10.93 -12.20
CA PHE A 36 9.81 -9.72 -11.76
C PHE A 36 8.60 -9.41 -12.64
N TYR A 37 8.73 -9.51 -13.97
CA TYR A 37 7.61 -9.32 -14.89
C TYR A 37 6.54 -10.40 -14.74
N ALA A 38 6.92 -11.67 -14.56
CA ALA A 38 5.97 -12.76 -14.34
C ALA A 38 5.16 -12.57 -13.05
N LEU A 39 5.79 -12.09 -11.97
CA LEU A 39 5.09 -11.68 -10.75
C LEU A 39 4.10 -10.54 -11.02
N GLY A 40 4.50 -9.54 -11.81
CA GLY A 40 3.62 -8.46 -12.25
C GLY A 40 2.41 -8.96 -13.03
N GLU A 41 2.61 -9.86 -13.99
CA GLU A 41 1.50 -10.47 -14.76
C GLU A 41 0.55 -11.28 -13.89
N ASP A 42 1.04 -12.00 -12.88
CA ASP A 42 0.19 -12.72 -11.93
C ASP A 42 -0.59 -11.78 -10.98
N PHE A 43 -0.04 -10.60 -10.67
CA PHE A 43 -0.79 -9.54 -10.01
C PHE A 43 -1.83 -8.91 -10.93
N GLU A 44 -1.52 -8.72 -12.22
CA GLU A 44 -2.48 -8.22 -13.22
C GLU A 44 -3.58 -9.23 -13.56
N LYS A 45 -3.34 -10.54 -13.43
CA LYS A 45 -4.42 -11.53 -13.49
C LYS A 45 -5.41 -11.41 -12.33
N LYS A 46 -5.00 -10.81 -11.19
CA LYS A 46 -5.97 -10.40 -10.15
C LYS A 46 -6.77 -9.17 -10.57
N HIS A 47 -6.29 -8.38 -11.52
CA HIS A 47 -7.03 -7.29 -12.17
C HIS A 47 -8.17 -7.81 -13.06
N GLU A 48 -8.08 -9.04 -13.59
CA GLU A 48 -9.21 -9.72 -14.26
C GLU A 48 -10.42 -9.91 -13.33
N LEU A 49 -10.23 -9.94 -11.99
CA LEU A 49 -11.33 -9.93 -11.02
C LEU A 49 -12.05 -8.57 -10.94
N PHE A 50 -11.38 -7.49 -11.36
CA PHE A 50 -11.88 -6.12 -11.21
C PHE A 50 -12.31 -5.48 -12.54
N GLY A 51 -11.84 -5.99 -13.69
CA GLY A 51 -12.18 -5.51 -15.04
C GLY A 51 -11.34 -4.33 -15.51
N GLN A 52 -11.52 -3.88 -16.77
CA GLN A 52 -10.78 -2.75 -17.35
C GLN A 52 -11.17 -1.45 -16.60
N ASN A 53 -10.18 -0.76 -16.00
CA ASN A 53 -10.34 0.34 -15.02
C ASN A 53 -10.91 -0.08 -13.65
N GLY A 54 -10.97 -1.38 -13.37
CA GLY A 54 -11.56 -1.92 -12.14
C GLY A 54 -10.77 -1.57 -10.91
N PHE A 55 -9.44 -1.67 -11.00
CA PHE A 55 -8.56 -1.35 -9.90
C PHE A 55 -8.59 0.14 -9.59
N GLU A 56 -8.47 1.02 -10.57
CA GLU A 56 -8.50 2.47 -10.37
C GLU A 56 -9.85 2.90 -9.76
N ASN A 57 -10.96 2.35 -10.25
CA ASN A 57 -12.29 2.63 -9.68
C ASN A 57 -12.43 2.10 -8.24
N VAL A 58 -11.90 0.91 -7.96
CA VAL A 58 -11.91 0.35 -6.59
C VAL A 58 -11.03 1.19 -5.68
N VAL A 59 -9.84 1.60 -6.13
CA VAL A 59 -8.92 2.48 -5.40
C VAL A 59 -9.57 3.83 -5.16
N GLU A 60 -10.27 4.41 -6.13
CA GLU A 60 -11.00 5.67 -5.95
C GLU A 60 -12.19 5.51 -4.99
N ASN A 61 -12.94 4.40 -5.08
CA ASN A 61 -14.05 4.12 -4.18
C ASN A 61 -13.58 3.91 -2.74
N VAL A 62 -12.51 3.13 -2.56
CA VAL A 62 -11.86 2.91 -1.27
C VAL A 62 -11.32 4.25 -0.75
N ALA A 63 -10.60 5.03 -1.57
CA ALA A 63 -10.12 6.34 -1.20
C ALA A 63 -11.26 7.31 -0.81
N ALA A 64 -12.40 7.27 -1.51
CA ALA A 64 -13.57 8.08 -1.19
C ALA A 64 -14.22 7.67 0.13
N GLN A 65 -14.33 6.37 0.39
CA GLN A 65 -14.81 5.83 1.67
C GLN A 65 -13.85 6.17 2.81
N GLU A 66 -12.55 6.01 2.60
CA GLU A 66 -11.51 6.37 3.55
C GLU A 66 -11.51 7.89 3.83
N LYS A 67 -11.79 8.72 2.82
CA LYS A 67 -11.99 10.17 2.99
C LYS A 67 -13.24 10.47 3.81
N GLN A 68 -14.37 9.79 3.56
CA GLN A 68 -15.60 9.94 4.36
C GLN A 68 -15.40 9.49 5.82
N LEU A 69 -14.61 8.43 6.03
CA LEU A 69 -14.31 7.87 7.35
C LEU A 69 -13.15 8.59 8.05
N GLY A 70 -12.47 9.53 7.36
CA GLY A 70 -11.34 10.30 7.91
C GLY A 70 -10.04 9.51 8.05
N ILE A 71 -9.90 8.36 7.39
CA ILE A 71 -8.75 7.45 7.53
C ILE A 71 -7.82 7.40 6.32
N TYR A 72 -8.11 8.16 5.27
CA TYR A 72 -7.31 8.22 4.03
C TYR A 72 -5.88 8.72 4.26
N ASP A 73 -5.67 9.63 5.21
CA ASP A 73 -4.35 10.17 5.47
C ASP A 73 -3.50 9.21 6.29
N LEU A 74 -2.29 8.97 5.84
CA LEU A 74 -1.48 7.85 6.29
C LEU A 74 -0.45 8.32 7.35
N ASN A 75 -0.45 9.60 7.78
CA ASN A 75 0.50 10.24 8.73
C ASN A 75 -0.07 10.34 10.16
N GLN A 76 -1.34 10.00 10.35
CA GLN A 76 -2.07 10.25 11.58
C GLN A 76 -1.79 9.27 12.75
N PHE A 77 -1.11 8.16 12.51
CA PHE A 77 -1.18 6.93 13.31
C PHE A 77 0.21 6.33 13.69
N THR A 78 1.32 7.04 13.37
CA THR A 78 2.70 6.45 13.25
C THR A 78 3.07 6.48 14.69
N PRO A 79 3.43 5.34 15.27
CA PRO A 79 4.00 5.35 16.60
C PRO A 79 5.22 6.26 16.59
N ARG A 80 5.11 7.42 17.24
CA ARG A 80 6.28 8.28 17.46
C ARG A 80 7.14 7.60 18.49
N THR A 81 8.44 7.51 18.23
CA THR A 81 9.42 6.96 19.17
C THR A 81 9.34 7.75 20.49
N PRO A 82 9.19 7.10 21.65
CA PRO A 82 9.24 7.80 22.93
C PRO A 82 10.61 8.46 23.09
N THR A 83 10.63 9.76 23.44
CA THR A 83 11.84 10.44 23.92
C THR A 83 12.13 10.01 25.35
N GLU A 84 13.39 9.67 25.64
CA GLU A 84 13.91 9.54 27.01
C GLU A 84 13.85 10.86 27.79
#